data_AF-R7SKN0-F1
#
_entry.id   AF-R7SKN0-F1
#
_cell.length_a   1.000
_cell.length_b   1.000
_cell.length_c   1.000
_cell.angle_alpha   90.00
_cell.angle_beta   90.00
_cell.angle_gamma   90.00
#
_symmetry.space_group_name_H-M   'P 1'
#
loop_
_entity.id
_entity.type
_entity.pdbx_description
1 polymer ?
#
loop_
_entity_poly.entity_id
_entity_poly.type
_entity_poly.pdbx_seq_one_letter_code
_entity_poly.pdbx_strand_id
1 'polypeptide(L)'
;MSYTPSNTTPQRAAIQKYRAVRLPPSKVQCSGVTHRDVRCSRLVPTSTVTPYPNAADLPFYCEDHLQQGLAGTHFKCLRFPGEVRPFNAYIPPYVEDITEVYLRETLRKPPSQSDTWGYLYALLILDASVGRTNQLNRRYSEHLRNCPSLHPVLLGYYPPNPDESPEDLAAGRIKPGRMVPYVQRLERLVHLELADVAVNAPYLSPTLPHQTPKGSRMGIVPERVPCKSCHHVHEEIFSLRRYPGSARGREWEYVVYPIIMRYAWHVERFCPERLIHDYLLTMTQDSINSRFLLTKTTADYVFLFL
;
A
#
# COMPACT_ATOMS: atom_id res chain seq x y z
N MET A 1 -41.29 3.24 52.50
CA MET A 1 -41.55 4.14 51.36
C MET A 1 -40.60 5.32 51.47
N SER A 2 -39.47 5.28 50.75
CA SER A 2 -38.63 6.45 50.45
C SER A 2 -37.58 6.01 49.42
N TYR A 3 -37.87 6.27 48.14
CA TYR A 3 -37.01 5.95 47.00
C TYR A 3 -36.15 7.19 46.71
N THR A 4 -34.83 7.09 46.87
CA THR A 4 -33.88 8.11 46.44
C THR A 4 -33.43 7.83 45.00
N PRO A 5 -33.55 8.78 44.05
CA PRO A 5 -33.03 8.59 42.72
C PRO A 5 -31.53 8.90 42.66
N SER A 6 -30.77 7.96 42.12
CA SER A 6 -29.34 8.09 41.84
C SER A 6 -29.11 8.96 40.60
N ASN A 7 -28.58 10.17 40.81
CA ASN A 7 -28.09 11.05 39.75
C ASN A 7 -26.82 10.46 39.13
N THR A 8 -26.94 9.84 37.96
CA THR A 8 -25.81 9.45 37.12
C THR A 8 -25.64 10.48 36.02
N THR A 9 -24.66 11.36 36.19
CA THR A 9 -24.24 12.34 35.19
C THR A 9 -23.64 11.61 33.98
N PRO A 10 -24.14 11.80 32.74
CA PRO A 10 -23.50 11.22 31.57
C PRO A 10 -22.14 11.90 31.35
N GLN A 11 -21.07 11.11 31.38
CA GLN A 11 -19.73 11.53 31.00
C GLN A 11 -19.79 12.09 29.57
N ARG A 12 -19.47 13.39 29.44
CA ARG A 12 -19.26 14.06 28.15
C ARG A 12 -18.18 13.29 27.38
N ALA A 13 -18.61 12.52 26.38
CA ALA A 13 -17.73 12.02 25.34
C ALA A 13 -17.02 13.23 24.69
N ALA A 14 -15.69 13.19 24.68
CA ALA A 14 -14.88 14.21 24.01
C ALA A 14 -15.24 14.19 22.51
N ILE A 15 -15.97 15.21 22.07
CA ILE A 15 -16.22 15.47 20.65
C ILE A 15 -14.86 15.80 20.03
N GLN A 16 -14.26 14.80 19.40
CA GLN A 16 -13.08 14.95 18.55
C GLN A 16 -13.46 15.94 17.45
N LYS A 17 -12.88 17.15 17.51
CA LYS A 17 -13.14 18.22 16.55
C LYS A 17 -12.82 17.72 15.15
N TYR A 18 -13.83 17.43 14.35
CA TYR A 18 -13.68 17.18 12.93
C TYR A 18 -13.05 18.41 12.29
N ARG A 19 -11.79 18.27 11.86
CA ARG A 19 -11.08 19.28 11.10
C ARG A 19 -11.85 19.44 9.79
N ALA A 20 -12.37 20.64 9.51
CA ALA A 20 -13.05 20.91 8.25
C ALA A 20 -12.13 20.48 7.09
N VAL A 21 -12.59 19.53 6.29
CA VAL A 21 -11.90 19.08 5.08
C VAL A 21 -11.91 20.28 4.13
N ARG A 22 -10.78 20.98 3.99
CA ARG A 22 -10.64 22.01 2.96
C ARG A 22 -10.74 21.29 1.63
N LEU A 23 -11.79 21.58 0.86
CA LEU A 23 -11.88 21.14 -0.53
C LEU A 23 -10.59 21.58 -1.24
N PRO A 24 -9.88 20.67 -1.91
CA PRO A 24 -8.66 21.04 -2.62
C PRO A 24 -9.00 22.11 -3.67
N PRO A 25 -8.10 23.09 -3.91
CA PRO A 25 -8.32 24.08 -4.94
C PRO A 25 -8.54 23.38 -6.29
N SER A 26 -9.41 23.94 -7.14
CA SER A 26 -9.77 23.37 -8.45
C SER A 26 -8.58 23.20 -9.40
N LYS A 27 -7.49 23.92 -9.12
CA LYS A 27 -6.19 23.77 -9.76
C LYS A 27 -5.09 23.81 -8.72
N VAL A 28 -4.05 23.00 -8.93
CA VAL A 28 -2.86 22.92 -8.08
C VAL A 28 -1.60 23.13 -8.93
N GLN A 29 -0.53 23.63 -8.32
CA GLN A 29 0.72 23.84 -9.02
C GLN A 29 1.40 22.51 -9.37
N CYS A 30 1.92 22.41 -10.60
CA CYS A 30 2.68 21.26 -11.07
C CYS A 30 3.86 20.93 -10.14
N SER A 31 4.11 19.63 -9.99
CA SER A 31 5.15 19.01 -9.18
C SER A 31 6.50 18.86 -9.85
N GLY A 32 6.55 19.08 -11.16
CA GLY A 32 7.78 19.05 -11.93
C GLY A 32 8.74 20.19 -11.60
N VAL A 33 10.01 19.95 -11.88
CA VAL A 33 11.08 20.93 -11.83
C VAL A 33 11.50 21.24 -13.27
N THR A 34 11.78 22.50 -13.56
CA THR A 34 12.25 22.93 -14.88
C THR A 34 13.73 22.65 -15.06
N HIS A 35 14.25 22.74 -16.29
CA HIS A 35 15.70 22.61 -16.55
C HIS A 35 16.57 23.64 -15.81
N ARG A 36 15.97 24.72 -15.28
CA ARG A 36 16.64 25.74 -14.46
C ARG A 36 16.61 25.41 -12.96
N ASP A 37 16.24 24.20 -12.59
CA ASP A 37 16.06 23.74 -11.21
C ASP A 37 15.03 24.54 -10.40
N VAL A 38 14.09 25.20 -11.09
CA VAL A 38 12.98 25.95 -10.47
C VAL A 38 11.68 25.16 -10.60
N ARG A 39 10.86 25.19 -9.54
CA ARG A 39 9.52 24.60 -9.51
C ARG A 39 8.67 25.09 -10.69
N CYS A 40 8.00 24.16 -11.38
CA CYS A 40 7.08 24.49 -12.47
C CYS A 40 5.94 25.40 -11.97
N SER A 41 5.66 26.48 -12.69
CA SER A 41 4.59 27.43 -12.34
C SER A 41 3.22 27.07 -12.95
N ARG A 42 3.15 26.06 -13.82
CA ARG A 42 1.90 25.67 -14.49
C ARG A 42 0.91 25.10 -13.47
N LEU A 43 -0.36 25.44 -13.66
CA LEU A 43 -1.48 24.95 -12.85
C LEU A 43 -2.14 23.77 -13.54
N VAL A 44 -2.38 22.71 -12.79
CA VAL A 44 -2.99 21.44 -13.23
C VAL A 44 -4.36 21.29 -12.56
N PRO A 45 -5.42 20.88 -13.28
CA PRO A 45 -6.73 20.63 -12.68
C PRO A 45 -6.66 19.51 -11.65
N THR A 46 -7.34 19.63 -10.50
CA THR A 46 -7.41 18.55 -9.50
C THR A 46 -8.31 17.38 -9.90
N SER A 47 -9.08 17.52 -10.99
CA SER A 47 -9.91 16.46 -11.56
C SER A 47 -9.11 15.39 -12.31
N THR A 48 -7.83 15.61 -12.60
CA THR A 48 -6.98 14.66 -13.34
C THR A 48 -6.37 13.56 -12.45
N VAL A 49 -6.77 13.48 -11.18
CA VAL A 49 -6.11 12.61 -10.20
C VAL A 49 -6.61 11.17 -10.32
N THR A 50 -5.68 10.23 -10.38
CA THR A 50 -5.97 8.80 -10.15
C THR A 50 -6.56 8.66 -8.75
N PRO A 51 -7.72 8.00 -8.56
CA PRO A 51 -8.33 7.86 -7.25
C PRO A 51 -7.56 6.85 -6.40
N TYR A 52 -6.47 7.36 -5.84
CA TYR A 52 -5.51 6.66 -5.02
C TYR A 52 -5.83 6.87 -3.52
N PRO A 53 -5.55 5.88 -2.64
CA PRO A 53 -5.56 6.09 -1.19
C PRO A 53 -4.62 7.24 -0.79
N ASN A 54 -5.09 8.29 -0.14
CA ASN A 54 -4.34 9.53 0.10
C ASN A 54 -3.90 10.22 -1.21
N ALA A 55 -4.82 10.35 -2.18
CA ALA A 55 -4.59 11.06 -3.44
C ALA A 55 -4.01 12.49 -3.28
N ALA A 56 -4.26 13.14 -2.14
CA ALA A 56 -3.68 14.44 -1.80
C ALA A 56 -2.14 14.43 -1.70
N ASP A 57 -1.52 13.28 -1.43
CA ASP A 57 -0.08 13.11 -1.30
C ASP A 57 0.62 12.82 -2.65
N LEU A 58 -0.15 12.63 -3.73
CA LEU A 58 0.41 12.37 -5.05
C LEU A 58 0.86 13.67 -5.74
N PRO A 59 2.03 13.67 -6.42
CA PRO A 59 2.49 14.83 -7.15
C PRO A 59 1.64 15.07 -8.41
N PHE A 60 1.27 16.31 -8.70
CA PHE A 60 0.51 16.66 -9.91
C PHE A 60 1.45 17.03 -11.03
N TYR A 61 1.28 16.51 -12.25
CA TYR A 61 2.15 16.87 -13.37
C TYR A 61 1.38 17.57 -14.48
N CYS A 62 1.97 18.64 -15.02
CA CYS A 62 1.51 19.20 -16.29
C CYS A 62 1.90 18.26 -17.43
N GLU A 63 1.33 18.46 -18.61
CA GLU A 63 1.54 17.59 -19.77
C GLU A 63 3.03 17.41 -20.13
N ASP A 64 3.83 18.48 -20.18
CA ASP A 64 5.27 18.36 -20.46
C ASP A 64 6.00 17.52 -19.40
N HIS A 65 5.69 17.72 -18.11
CA HIS A 65 6.32 16.96 -17.03
C HIS A 65 5.85 15.51 -16.98
N LEU A 66 4.62 15.25 -17.41
CA LEU A 66 4.11 13.90 -17.61
C LEU A 66 4.89 13.20 -18.73
N GLN A 67 5.04 13.85 -19.89
CA GLN A 67 5.83 13.31 -21.01
C GLN A 67 7.30 13.10 -20.63
N GLN A 68 7.89 13.98 -19.83
CA GLN A 68 9.23 13.78 -19.26
C GLN A 68 9.31 12.57 -18.33
N GLY A 69 8.30 12.35 -17.48
CA GLY A 69 8.22 11.16 -16.62
C GLY A 69 8.09 9.85 -17.42
N LEU A 70 7.38 9.92 -18.55
CA LEU A 70 7.25 8.84 -19.52
C LEU A 70 8.47 8.68 -20.44
N ALA A 71 9.38 9.65 -20.45
CA ALA A 71 10.61 9.55 -21.21
C ALA A 71 11.49 8.41 -20.67
N GLY A 72 12.12 7.72 -21.61
CA GLY A 72 12.93 6.53 -21.32
C GLY A 72 12.09 5.27 -21.17
N THR A 73 12.64 4.16 -21.64
CA THR A 73 11.98 2.84 -21.62
C THR A 73 12.52 1.93 -20.52
N HIS A 74 13.57 2.37 -19.81
CA HIS A 74 14.29 1.56 -18.84
C HIS A 74 14.62 2.32 -17.55
N PHE A 75 15.01 1.57 -16.52
CA PHE A 75 15.56 2.07 -15.27
C PHE A 75 16.73 1.19 -14.81
N LYS A 76 17.60 1.77 -13.97
CA LYS A 76 18.72 1.03 -13.38
C LYS A 76 18.21 0.17 -12.22
N CYS A 77 18.64 -1.08 -12.19
CA CYS A 77 18.35 -1.97 -11.07
C CYS A 77 19.05 -1.45 -9.79
N LEU A 78 18.29 -1.37 -8.69
CA LEU A 78 18.82 -0.87 -7.42
C LEU A 78 19.77 -1.89 -6.77
N ARG A 79 19.52 -3.19 -6.94
CA ARG A 79 20.39 -4.28 -6.44
C ARG A 79 21.63 -4.50 -7.29
N PHE A 80 21.51 -4.34 -8.61
CA PHE A 80 22.58 -4.59 -9.58
C PHE A 80 22.81 -3.32 -10.41
N PRO A 81 23.66 -2.36 -9.97
CA PRO A 81 23.78 -1.04 -10.61
C PRO A 81 24.18 -1.04 -12.09
N GLY A 82 24.84 -2.11 -12.56
CA GLY A 82 25.19 -2.31 -13.97
C GLY A 82 24.07 -2.88 -14.83
N GLU A 83 22.96 -3.32 -14.22
CA GLU A 83 21.83 -3.91 -14.92
C GLU A 83 20.73 -2.88 -15.17
N VAL A 84 20.29 -2.81 -16.42
CA VAL A 84 19.21 -1.94 -16.88
C VAL A 84 17.99 -2.80 -17.19
N ARG A 85 16.82 -2.41 -16.68
CA ARG A 85 15.58 -3.16 -16.83
C ARG A 85 14.50 -2.30 -17.52
N PRO A 86 13.70 -2.87 -18.43
CA PRO A 86 12.65 -2.12 -19.09
C PRO A 86 11.44 -1.94 -18.16
N PHE A 87 10.72 -0.82 -18.29
CA PHE A 87 9.52 -0.58 -17.49
C PHE A 87 8.38 -1.54 -17.82
N ASN A 88 8.21 -1.89 -19.10
CA ASN A 88 7.15 -2.76 -19.57
C ASN A 88 7.24 -4.20 -19.03
N ALA A 89 8.36 -4.61 -18.43
CA ALA A 89 8.46 -5.88 -17.71
C ALA A 89 7.67 -5.89 -16.39
N TYR A 90 7.33 -4.71 -15.85
CA TYR A 90 6.69 -4.57 -14.54
C TYR A 90 5.42 -3.71 -14.58
N ILE A 91 5.39 -2.70 -15.45
CA ILE A 91 4.26 -1.79 -15.60
C ILE A 91 3.44 -2.24 -16.81
N PRO A 92 2.18 -2.63 -16.61
CA PRO A 92 1.32 -3.04 -17.70
C PRO A 92 0.98 -1.90 -18.66
N PRO A 93 0.78 -2.19 -19.96
CA PRO A 93 0.50 -1.16 -20.95
C PRO A 93 -0.89 -0.52 -20.81
N TYR A 94 -1.81 -1.12 -20.04
CA TYR A 94 -3.17 -0.60 -19.84
C TYR A 94 -3.26 0.56 -18.85
N VAL A 95 -2.21 0.77 -18.05
CA VAL A 95 -2.20 1.78 -16.98
C VAL A 95 -2.20 3.19 -17.58
N GLU A 96 -2.95 4.13 -16.99
CA GLU A 96 -2.93 5.53 -17.44
C GLU A 96 -1.53 6.14 -17.31
N ASP A 97 -1.21 7.08 -18.19
CA ASP A 97 0.09 7.74 -18.25
C ASP A 97 0.53 8.34 -16.89
N ILE A 98 -0.38 8.97 -16.16
CA ILE A 98 -0.07 9.56 -14.85
C ILE A 98 0.27 8.47 -13.82
N THR A 99 -0.47 7.37 -13.81
CA THR A 99 -0.21 6.23 -12.93
C THR A 99 1.11 5.55 -13.31
N GLU A 100 1.40 5.41 -14.62
CA GLU A 100 2.68 4.91 -15.11
C GLU A 100 3.85 5.77 -14.61
N VAL A 101 3.74 7.10 -14.64
CA VAL A 101 4.78 7.97 -14.06
C VAL A 101 4.98 7.71 -12.57
N TYR A 102 3.91 7.59 -11.78
CA TYR A 102 4.02 7.28 -10.35
C TYR A 102 4.65 5.91 -10.07
N LEU A 103 4.32 4.91 -10.88
CA LEU A 103 4.92 3.58 -10.80
C LEU A 103 6.41 3.65 -11.15
N ARG A 104 6.78 4.34 -12.23
CA ARG A 104 8.18 4.54 -12.66
C ARG A 104 9.00 5.24 -11.59
N GLU A 105 8.46 6.29 -10.96
CA GLU A 105 9.10 6.98 -9.84
C GLU A 105 9.29 6.05 -8.64
N THR A 106 8.27 5.27 -8.30
CA THR A 106 8.32 4.34 -7.17
C THR A 106 9.32 3.20 -7.42
N LEU A 107 9.46 2.70 -8.64
CA LEU A 107 10.47 1.69 -9.02
C LEU A 107 11.90 2.27 -8.95
N ARG A 108 12.10 3.53 -9.35
CA ARG A 108 13.41 4.21 -9.36
C ARG A 108 13.87 4.66 -7.97
N LYS A 109 12.94 4.93 -7.06
CA LYS A 109 13.25 5.51 -5.75
C LYS A 109 14.22 4.60 -4.98
N PRO A 110 15.36 5.09 -4.46
CA PRO A 110 16.24 4.27 -3.62
C PRO A 110 15.49 3.80 -2.36
N PRO A 111 15.90 2.71 -1.72
CA PRO A 111 15.23 2.29 -0.50
C PRO A 111 15.44 3.30 0.63
N SER A 112 14.43 3.43 1.50
CA SER A 112 14.42 4.36 2.63
C SER A 112 14.16 3.63 3.94
N GLN A 113 14.33 4.31 5.09
CA GLN A 113 14.09 3.72 6.42
C GLN A 113 12.66 3.18 6.62
N SER A 114 11.70 3.70 5.83
CA SER A 114 10.32 3.21 5.81
C SER A 114 10.16 1.83 5.16
N ASP A 115 11.18 1.34 4.45
CA ASP A 115 11.15 0.05 3.78
C ASP A 115 11.45 -1.09 4.76
N THR A 116 10.41 -1.53 5.45
CA THR A 116 10.47 -2.60 6.45
C THR A 116 10.01 -3.95 5.91
N TRP A 117 10.19 -5.00 6.71
CA TRP A 117 9.62 -6.32 6.44
C TRP A 117 8.15 -6.35 6.86
N GLY A 118 7.35 -7.10 6.12
CA GLY A 118 5.96 -7.32 6.48
C GLY A 118 5.25 -8.32 5.61
N TYR A 119 3.93 -8.23 5.66
CA TYR A 119 2.97 -8.92 4.83
C TYR A 119 2.09 -7.88 4.16
N LEU A 120 1.68 -8.16 2.93
CA LEU A 120 0.48 -7.56 2.38
C LEU A 120 -0.70 -8.46 2.69
N TYR A 121 -1.86 -7.88 2.93
CA TYR A 121 -3.11 -8.61 3.11
C TYR A 121 -4.22 -7.90 2.35
N ALA A 122 -5.24 -8.67 1.97
CA ALA A 122 -6.45 -8.12 1.41
C ALA A 122 -7.68 -8.55 2.19
N LEU A 123 -8.56 -7.61 2.45
CA LEU A 123 -9.84 -7.83 3.11
C LEU A 123 -10.97 -7.48 2.16
N LEU A 124 -12.04 -8.26 2.20
CA LEU A 124 -13.34 -7.90 1.66
C LEU A 124 -14.17 -7.27 2.78
N ILE A 125 -14.37 -5.96 2.69
CA ILE A 125 -15.11 -5.16 3.69
C ILE A 125 -16.42 -4.65 3.06
N LEU A 126 -16.32 -4.12 1.84
CA LEU A 126 -17.42 -3.76 0.94
C LEU A 126 -16.99 -4.18 -0.47
N ASP A 127 -15.79 -3.72 -0.81
CA ASP A 127 -14.98 -4.20 -1.93
C ASP A 127 -13.59 -4.62 -1.41
N ALA A 128 -12.69 -4.90 -2.34
CA ALA A 128 -11.33 -5.30 -2.02
C ALA A 128 -10.55 -4.14 -1.38
N SER A 129 -10.01 -4.37 -0.19
CA SER A 129 -9.08 -3.47 0.47
C SER A 129 -7.74 -4.17 0.59
N VAL A 130 -6.65 -3.47 0.29
CA VAL A 130 -5.29 -4.00 0.42
C VAL A 130 -4.54 -3.16 1.42
N GLY A 131 -3.85 -3.78 2.37
CA GLY A 131 -2.98 -3.07 3.29
C GLY A 131 -1.74 -3.88 3.66
N ARG A 132 -0.84 -3.24 4.40
CA ARG A 132 0.36 -3.88 4.96
C ARG A 132 0.32 -4.06 6.47
N THR A 133 1.08 -5.02 6.96
CA THR A 133 1.28 -5.25 8.40
C THR A 133 2.55 -6.05 8.68
N ASN A 134 3.13 -5.90 9.87
CA ASN A 134 4.15 -6.82 10.38
C ASN A 134 3.56 -7.94 11.26
N GLN A 135 2.31 -7.79 11.71
CA GLN A 135 1.59 -8.73 12.57
C GLN A 135 0.19 -8.95 12.02
N LEU A 136 0.02 -9.99 11.21
CA LEU A 136 -1.20 -10.23 10.44
C LEU A 136 -2.42 -10.52 11.33
N ASN A 137 -2.26 -11.45 12.29
CA ASN A 137 -3.30 -11.80 13.27
C ASN A 137 -3.79 -10.59 14.08
N ARG A 138 -2.84 -9.76 14.54
CA ARG A 138 -3.15 -8.54 15.29
C ARG A 138 -3.93 -7.56 14.44
N ARG A 139 -3.45 -7.28 13.21
CA ARG A 139 -4.09 -6.34 12.29
C ARG A 139 -5.49 -6.76 11.87
N TYR A 140 -5.68 -8.05 11.60
CA TYR A 140 -7.01 -8.60 11.28
C TYR A 140 -7.98 -8.43 12.47
N SER A 141 -7.54 -8.73 13.68
CA SER A 141 -8.33 -8.52 14.91
C SER A 141 -8.64 -7.04 15.16
N GLU A 142 -7.70 -6.13 14.88
CA GLU A 142 -7.93 -4.69 14.95
C GLU A 142 -8.99 -4.22 13.97
N HIS A 143 -9.00 -4.72 12.74
CA HIS A 143 -10.05 -4.40 11.76
C HIS A 143 -11.44 -4.85 12.23
N LEU A 144 -11.53 -6.09 12.75
CA LEU A 144 -12.78 -6.60 13.34
C LEU A 144 -13.30 -5.71 14.49
N ARG A 145 -12.40 -5.19 15.33
CA ARG A 145 -12.77 -4.31 16.45
C ARG A 145 -13.13 -2.89 16.02
N ASN A 146 -12.39 -2.32 15.09
CA ASN A 146 -12.52 -0.92 14.70
C ASN A 146 -13.72 -0.67 13.76
N CYS A 147 -14.17 -1.70 13.03
CA CYS A 147 -15.30 -1.59 12.12
C CYS A 147 -16.18 -2.85 12.13
N PRO A 148 -16.90 -3.13 13.24
CA PRO A 148 -17.64 -4.39 13.42
C PRO A 148 -18.79 -4.56 12.42
N SER A 149 -19.33 -3.47 11.86
CA SER A 149 -20.43 -3.51 10.92
C SER A 149 -20.08 -4.12 9.56
N LEU A 150 -18.81 -4.03 9.15
CA LEU A 150 -18.41 -4.38 7.80
C LEU A 150 -17.92 -5.83 7.67
N HIS A 151 -17.88 -6.60 8.77
CA HIS A 151 -17.52 -8.02 8.80
C HIS A 151 -16.39 -8.37 7.80
N PRO A 152 -15.17 -7.84 7.99
CA PRO A 152 -14.06 -8.06 7.06
C PRO A 152 -13.80 -9.55 6.86
N VAL A 153 -13.85 -10.02 5.61
CA VAL A 153 -13.42 -11.37 5.24
C VAL A 153 -12.00 -11.28 4.70
N LEU A 154 -11.07 -12.05 5.28
CA LEU A 154 -9.72 -12.14 4.75
C LEU A 154 -9.75 -12.86 3.39
N LEU A 155 -9.42 -12.14 2.32
CA LEU A 155 -9.30 -12.72 0.97
C LEU A 155 -7.99 -13.49 0.82
N GLY A 156 -6.93 -13.00 1.44
CA GLY A 156 -5.63 -13.62 1.45
C GLY A 156 -4.53 -12.67 1.89
N TYR A 157 -3.31 -13.17 1.88
CA TYR A 157 -2.12 -12.39 2.20
C TYR A 157 -0.91 -12.87 1.41
N TYR A 158 0.11 -12.00 1.36
CA TYR A 158 1.37 -12.24 0.68
C TYR A 158 2.54 -11.94 1.63
N PRO A 159 3.58 -12.79 1.68
CA PRO A 159 3.67 -14.10 1.02
C PRO A 159 2.70 -15.13 1.63
N PRO A 160 2.11 -16.04 0.84
CA PRO A 160 1.31 -17.14 1.38
C PRO A 160 2.19 -18.14 2.12
N ASN A 161 1.63 -18.77 3.15
CA ASN A 161 2.29 -19.90 3.81
C ASN A 161 1.97 -21.20 3.03
N PRO A 162 2.96 -21.96 2.55
CA PRO A 162 2.72 -23.20 1.82
C PRO A 162 2.01 -24.29 2.65
N ASP A 163 2.12 -24.22 3.98
CA ASP A 163 1.52 -25.20 4.90
C ASP A 163 0.10 -24.79 5.36
N GLU A 164 -0.43 -23.65 4.89
CA GLU A 164 -1.76 -23.18 5.26
C GLU A 164 -2.83 -23.82 4.38
N SER A 165 -3.82 -24.46 5.01
CA SER A 165 -4.96 -25.00 4.28
C SER A 165 -5.97 -23.90 3.94
N PRO A 166 -6.74 -24.03 2.85
CA PRO A 166 -7.84 -23.11 2.55
C PRO A 166 -8.88 -23.01 3.68
N GLU A 167 -9.06 -24.10 4.44
CA GLU A 167 -9.96 -24.18 5.59
C GLU A 167 -9.46 -23.31 6.77
N ASP A 168 -8.15 -23.26 6.99
CA ASP A 168 -7.53 -22.41 8.01
C ASP A 168 -7.78 -20.92 7.70
N LEU A 169 -7.61 -20.52 6.44
CA LEU A 169 -7.87 -19.14 6.00
C LEU A 169 -9.35 -18.76 6.15
N ALA A 170 -10.27 -19.65 5.74
CA ALA A 170 -11.71 -19.45 5.89
C ALA A 170 -12.15 -19.39 7.36
N ALA A 171 -11.47 -20.13 8.24
CA ALA A 171 -11.68 -20.09 9.69
C ALA A 171 -10.99 -18.89 10.37
N GLY A 172 -10.30 -18.03 9.62
CA GLY A 172 -9.53 -16.90 10.17
C GLY A 172 -8.32 -17.31 11.01
N ARG A 173 -7.85 -18.55 10.88
CA ARG A 173 -6.69 -19.10 11.58
C ARG A 173 -5.42 -18.86 10.78
N ILE A 174 -4.98 -17.61 10.78
CA ILE A 174 -3.84 -17.17 9.97
C ILE A 174 -2.54 -17.69 10.57
N LYS A 175 -1.79 -18.47 9.78
CA LYS A 175 -0.45 -18.95 10.12
C LYS A 175 0.58 -18.25 9.23
N PRO A 176 0.94 -16.99 9.54
CA PRO A 176 1.84 -16.24 8.66
C PRO A 176 3.21 -16.92 8.58
N GLY A 177 3.70 -17.09 7.34
CA GLY A 177 4.99 -17.71 7.05
C GLY A 177 6.14 -16.69 7.01
N ARG A 178 6.94 -16.71 5.92
CA ARG A 178 8.02 -15.74 5.73
C ARG A 178 7.48 -14.33 5.43
N MET A 179 8.20 -13.31 5.88
CA MET A 179 7.91 -11.91 5.54
C MET A 179 8.57 -11.52 4.21
N VAL A 180 8.03 -10.49 3.55
CA VAL A 180 8.62 -9.86 2.37
C VAL A 180 9.33 -8.54 2.77
N PRO A 181 10.52 -8.23 2.22
CA PRO A 181 11.15 -6.94 2.45
C PRO A 181 10.46 -5.81 1.66
N TYR A 182 10.73 -4.55 2.03
CA TYR A 182 10.17 -3.33 1.41
C TYR A 182 8.64 -3.36 1.27
N VAL A 183 7.93 -3.85 2.30
CA VAL A 183 6.48 -4.05 2.24
C VAL A 183 5.71 -2.75 1.95
N GLN A 184 6.21 -1.60 2.41
CA GLN A 184 5.60 -0.30 2.15
C GLN A 184 5.76 0.15 0.69
N ARG A 185 6.90 -0.14 0.07
CA ARG A 185 7.10 0.08 -1.37
C ARG A 185 6.21 -0.83 -2.19
N LEU A 186 6.14 -2.10 -1.80
CA LEU A 186 5.29 -3.08 -2.46
C LEU A 186 3.81 -2.66 -2.36
N GLU A 187 3.34 -2.26 -1.18
CA GLU A 187 2.01 -1.69 -0.96
C GLU A 187 1.74 -0.51 -1.89
N ARG A 188 2.66 0.46 -1.95
CA ARG A 188 2.50 1.65 -2.80
C ARG A 188 2.36 1.29 -4.28
N LEU A 189 3.21 0.39 -4.80
CA LEU A 189 3.13 -0.06 -6.19
C LEU A 189 1.78 -0.73 -6.48
N VAL A 190 1.34 -1.62 -5.59
CA VAL A 190 0.06 -2.33 -5.70
C VAL A 190 -1.12 -1.37 -5.63
N HIS A 191 -1.11 -0.41 -4.70
CA HIS A 191 -2.15 0.59 -4.56
C HIS A 191 -2.27 1.52 -5.77
N LEU A 192 -1.14 1.93 -6.36
CA LEU A 192 -1.12 2.78 -7.56
C LEU A 192 -1.81 2.07 -8.73
N GLU A 193 -1.45 0.81 -8.98
CA GLU A 193 -2.09 0.04 -10.05
C GLU A 193 -3.55 -0.30 -9.74
N LEU A 194 -3.87 -0.73 -8.51
CA LEU A 194 -5.25 -1.05 -8.13
C LEU A 194 -6.18 0.16 -8.21
N ALA A 195 -5.68 1.36 -7.88
CA ALA A 195 -6.44 2.59 -8.04
C ALA A 195 -6.84 2.81 -9.51
N ASP A 196 -5.90 2.64 -10.44
CA ASP A 196 -6.14 2.75 -11.88
C ASP A 196 -7.09 1.67 -12.39
N VAL A 197 -6.83 0.41 -11.98
CA VAL A 197 -7.63 -0.76 -12.33
C VAL A 197 -9.07 -0.67 -11.80
N ALA A 198 -9.29 -0.06 -10.63
CA ALA A 198 -10.65 0.14 -10.10
C ALA A 198 -11.47 1.11 -10.97
N VAL A 199 -10.83 2.13 -11.56
CA VAL A 199 -11.50 3.10 -12.46
C VAL A 199 -11.73 2.52 -13.84
N ASN A 200 -10.67 1.98 -14.41
CA ASN A 200 -10.62 1.61 -15.82
C ASN A 200 -11.15 0.21 -16.06
N ALA A 201 -11.12 -0.65 -15.04
CA ALA A 201 -11.53 -2.05 -15.09
C ALA A 201 -11.05 -2.80 -16.36
N PRO A 202 -9.75 -2.70 -16.74
CA PRO A 202 -9.24 -3.27 -17.99
C PRO A 202 -9.41 -4.80 -18.06
N TYR A 203 -9.49 -5.46 -16.91
CA TYR A 203 -9.72 -6.89 -16.78
C TYR A 203 -11.13 -7.36 -17.20
N LEU A 204 -12.08 -6.43 -17.37
CA LEU A 204 -13.41 -6.74 -17.90
C LEU A 204 -13.48 -6.65 -19.43
N SER A 205 -12.43 -6.15 -20.08
CA SER A 205 -12.42 -5.99 -21.53
C SER A 205 -12.38 -7.35 -22.24
N PRO A 206 -13.23 -7.60 -23.25
CA PRO A 206 -13.18 -8.83 -24.04
C PRO A 206 -11.89 -8.97 -24.85
N THR A 207 -11.34 -7.84 -25.30
CA THR A 207 -9.98 -7.76 -25.82
C THR A 207 -9.06 -7.76 -24.61
N LEU A 208 -8.29 -8.85 -24.44
CA LEU A 208 -7.28 -9.07 -23.39
C LEU A 208 -6.64 -7.75 -22.89
N PRO A 209 -6.22 -7.66 -21.61
CA PRO A 209 -5.64 -6.45 -21.00
C PRO A 209 -4.39 -5.90 -21.71
N HIS A 210 -3.92 -6.52 -22.79
CA HIS A 210 -2.80 -6.04 -23.61
C HIS A 210 -3.21 -5.07 -24.72
N GLN A 211 -4.51 -4.91 -25.02
CA GLN A 211 -4.98 -4.06 -26.13
C GLN A 211 -5.99 -3.00 -25.71
N THR A 212 -6.36 -2.91 -24.43
CA THR A 212 -7.20 -1.82 -23.94
C THR A 212 -6.46 -0.49 -24.14
N PRO A 213 -7.05 0.49 -24.86
CA PRO A 213 -6.48 1.81 -24.98
C PRO A 213 -6.23 2.38 -23.59
N LYS A 214 -5.05 2.99 -23.38
CA LYS A 214 -4.73 3.71 -22.14
C LYS A 214 -5.85 4.70 -21.81
N GLY A 215 -6.34 4.68 -20.57
CA GLY A 215 -7.34 5.64 -20.10
C GLY A 215 -8.75 5.47 -20.65
N SER A 216 -9.12 4.28 -21.14
CA SER A 216 -10.53 3.95 -21.37
C SER A 216 -11.27 3.83 -20.03
N ARG A 217 -11.59 4.98 -19.43
CA ARG A 217 -12.35 5.08 -18.18
C ARG A 217 -13.73 4.47 -18.39
N MET A 218 -13.90 3.21 -18.00
CA MET A 218 -15.18 2.54 -18.15
C MET A 218 -16.25 3.08 -17.19
N GLY A 219 -15.96 4.05 -16.31
CA GLY A 219 -17.00 4.83 -15.62
C GLY A 219 -16.51 5.77 -14.52
N ILE A 220 -17.48 6.23 -13.73
CA ILE A 220 -17.33 7.26 -12.71
C ILE A 220 -16.71 6.65 -11.45
N VAL A 221 -15.68 7.31 -10.91
CA VAL A 221 -15.12 6.99 -9.59
C VAL A 221 -16.19 7.29 -8.54
N PRO A 222 -16.68 6.31 -7.77
CA PRO A 222 -17.63 6.59 -6.70
C PRO A 222 -16.99 7.52 -5.67
N GLU A 223 -17.74 8.53 -5.23
CA GLU A 223 -17.30 9.43 -4.16
C GLU A 223 -17.09 8.62 -2.87
N ARG A 224 -15.94 8.83 -2.23
CA ARG A 224 -15.60 8.14 -0.99
C ARG A 224 -16.39 8.74 0.16
N VAL A 225 -17.36 8.00 0.66
CA VAL A 225 -18.19 8.39 1.80
C VAL A 225 -17.62 7.86 3.12
N PRO A 226 -17.74 8.60 4.23
CA PRO A 226 -17.42 8.07 5.55
C PRO A 226 -18.21 6.80 5.84
N CYS A 227 -17.55 5.83 6.46
CA CYS A 227 -18.21 4.61 6.92
C CYS A 227 -19.35 4.94 7.89
N LYS A 228 -20.50 4.28 7.73
CA LYS A 228 -21.66 4.47 8.60
C LYS A 228 -21.39 4.12 10.07
N SER A 229 -20.40 3.27 10.35
CA SER A 229 -20.20 2.70 11.68
C SER A 229 -18.93 3.17 12.37
N CYS A 230 -17.82 3.33 11.65
CA CYS A 230 -16.60 3.91 12.25
C CYS A 230 -16.43 5.40 11.93
N HIS A 231 -17.26 5.99 11.05
CA HIS A 231 -17.19 7.40 10.61
C HIS A 231 -15.87 7.84 9.98
N HIS A 232 -14.96 6.91 9.69
CA HIS A 232 -13.73 7.16 8.95
C HIS A 232 -13.94 6.91 7.45
N VAL A 233 -13.22 7.65 6.61
CA VAL A 233 -13.13 7.34 5.19
C VAL A 233 -12.09 6.23 5.03
N HIS A 234 -12.51 5.08 4.54
CA HIS A 234 -11.59 3.96 4.30
C HIS A 234 -10.88 4.16 2.97
N GLU A 235 -9.74 4.85 3.01
CA GLU A 235 -9.03 5.25 1.80
C GLU A 235 -8.39 4.08 1.05
N GLU A 236 -8.14 2.97 1.73
CA GLU A 236 -7.53 1.75 1.22
C GLU A 236 -8.56 0.77 0.59
N ILE A 237 -9.82 1.18 0.41
CA ILE A 237 -10.85 0.38 -0.28
C ILE A 237 -10.83 0.70 -1.78
N PHE A 238 -10.65 -0.33 -2.60
CA PHE A 238 -10.70 -0.29 -4.05
C PHE A 238 -12.01 -0.94 -4.53
N SER A 239 -12.90 -0.13 -5.10
CA SER A 239 -14.16 -0.62 -5.67
C SER A 239 -13.94 -1.25 -7.03
N LEU A 240 -13.60 -2.54 -7.03
CA LEU A 240 -13.49 -3.34 -8.23
C LEU A 240 -14.86 -3.72 -8.76
N ARG A 241 -15.08 -3.53 -10.07
CA ARG A 241 -16.26 -4.06 -10.74
C ARG A 241 -16.24 -5.58 -10.71
N ARG A 242 -17.40 -6.17 -10.42
CA ARG A 242 -17.53 -7.62 -10.34
C ARG A 242 -17.34 -8.26 -11.71
N TYR A 243 -16.61 -9.36 -11.75
CA TYR A 243 -16.57 -10.21 -12.94
C TYR A 243 -17.98 -10.73 -13.27
N PRO A 244 -18.35 -10.83 -14.56
CA PRO A 244 -19.54 -11.55 -14.97
C PRO A 244 -19.36 -13.08 -14.84
N GLY A 245 -20.48 -13.80 -14.77
CA GLY A 245 -20.51 -15.26 -14.85
C GLY A 245 -19.78 -15.97 -13.71
N SER A 246 -19.08 -17.06 -14.03
CA SER A 246 -18.42 -17.95 -13.06
C SER A 246 -17.16 -17.36 -12.41
N ALA A 247 -16.67 -16.23 -12.88
CA ALA A 247 -15.54 -15.51 -12.27
C ALA A 247 -15.98 -14.49 -11.21
N ARG A 248 -17.30 -14.27 -11.04
CA ARG A 248 -17.85 -13.36 -10.04
C ARG A 248 -17.35 -13.71 -8.64
N GLY A 249 -16.84 -12.71 -7.91
CA GLY A 249 -16.35 -12.90 -6.54
C GLY A 249 -14.91 -13.39 -6.46
N ARG A 250 -14.26 -13.66 -7.60
CA ARG A 250 -12.86 -14.11 -7.69
C ARG A 250 -11.91 -12.97 -8.07
N GLU A 251 -12.25 -11.74 -7.68
CA GLU A 251 -11.43 -10.56 -7.99
C GLU A 251 -10.06 -10.60 -7.29
N TRP A 252 -9.96 -11.29 -6.15
CA TRP A 252 -8.69 -11.55 -5.47
C TRP A 252 -7.74 -12.35 -6.37
N GLU A 253 -8.19 -13.51 -6.85
CA GLU A 253 -7.37 -14.46 -7.60
C GLU A 253 -6.99 -13.93 -8.98
N TYR A 254 -7.90 -13.20 -9.63
CA TYR A 254 -7.73 -12.78 -11.02
C TYR A 254 -7.22 -11.34 -11.19
N VAL A 255 -7.30 -10.49 -10.16
CA VAL A 255 -6.89 -9.08 -10.27
C VAL A 255 -5.87 -8.73 -9.19
N VAL A 256 -6.25 -8.84 -7.92
CA VAL A 256 -5.43 -8.31 -6.82
C VAL A 256 -4.13 -9.12 -6.65
N TYR A 257 -4.23 -10.44 -6.56
CA TYR A 257 -3.08 -11.30 -6.34
C TYR A 257 -2.06 -11.26 -7.50
N PRO A 258 -2.45 -11.31 -8.78
CA PRO A 258 -1.51 -11.13 -9.90
C PRO A 258 -0.75 -9.80 -9.86
N ILE A 259 -1.40 -8.70 -9.45
CA ILE A 259 -0.76 -7.39 -9.29
C ILE A 259 0.28 -7.44 -8.16
N ILE A 260 -0.09 -8.01 -7.00
CA ILE A 260 0.84 -8.20 -5.88
C ILE A 260 2.06 -9.01 -6.33
N MET A 261 1.84 -10.15 -7.00
CA MET A 261 2.92 -11.04 -7.43
C MET A 261 3.91 -10.36 -8.39
N ARG A 262 3.40 -9.57 -9.34
CA ARG A 262 4.24 -8.87 -10.32
C ARG A 262 5.21 -7.91 -9.64
N TYR A 263 4.73 -7.12 -8.68
CA TYR A 263 5.59 -6.18 -7.95
C TYR A 263 6.41 -6.84 -6.85
N ALA A 264 5.92 -7.93 -6.25
CA ALA A 264 6.68 -8.67 -5.26
C ALA A 264 7.94 -9.27 -5.87
N TRP A 265 7.82 -9.84 -7.08
CA TRP A 265 8.96 -10.34 -7.84
C TRP A 265 10.00 -9.24 -8.09
N HIS A 266 9.55 -8.02 -8.42
CA HIS A 266 10.44 -6.87 -8.56
C HIS A 266 11.19 -6.55 -7.27
N VAL A 267 10.43 -6.38 -6.18
CA VAL A 267 10.95 -5.93 -4.88
C VAL A 267 11.91 -6.95 -4.28
N GLU A 268 11.53 -8.24 -4.24
CA GLU A 268 12.37 -9.30 -3.66
C GLU A 268 13.66 -9.51 -4.46
N ARG A 269 13.60 -9.37 -5.79
CA ARG A 269 14.75 -9.71 -6.63
C ARG A 269 15.69 -8.53 -6.87
N PHE A 270 15.16 -7.31 -6.98
CA PHE A 270 15.91 -6.17 -7.53
C PHE A 270 16.05 -4.97 -6.59
N CYS A 271 15.49 -5.02 -5.37
CA CYS A 271 15.82 -4.08 -4.31
C CYS A 271 17.01 -4.61 -3.47
N PRO A 272 17.97 -3.74 -3.09
CA PRO A 272 19.19 -4.16 -2.39
C PRO A 272 18.95 -4.39 -0.90
N GLU A 273 19.12 -5.63 -0.43
CA GLU A 273 18.97 -6.06 0.98
C GLU A 273 19.77 -5.22 2.00
N ARG A 274 20.83 -4.50 1.58
CA ARG A 274 21.81 -3.89 2.50
C ARG A 274 21.26 -2.88 3.50
N LEU A 275 20.18 -2.15 3.20
CA LEU A 275 19.58 -1.21 4.17
C LEU A 275 18.83 -1.91 5.33
N ILE A 276 18.56 -3.21 5.20
CA ILE A 276 17.87 -4.01 6.21
C ILE A 276 18.86 -4.60 7.21
N HIS A 277 20.08 -4.93 6.77
CA HIS A 277 21.05 -5.63 7.61
C HIS A 277 21.52 -4.76 8.78
N ASP A 278 21.65 -3.44 8.58
CA ASP A 278 21.96 -2.49 9.66
C ASP A 278 20.82 -2.38 10.68
N TYR A 279 19.56 -2.57 10.26
CA TYR A 279 18.39 -2.59 11.14
C TYR A 279 18.27 -3.90 11.95
N LEU A 280 18.61 -5.05 11.34
CA LEU A 280 18.63 -6.33 12.05
C LEU A 280 19.80 -6.42 13.03
N LEU A 281 20.97 -5.90 12.66
CA LEU A 281 22.13 -5.83 13.55
C LEU A 281 21.87 -4.91 14.77
N THR A 282 21.18 -3.80 14.58
CA THR A 282 20.77 -2.91 15.68
C THR A 282 19.70 -3.55 16.59
N MET A 283 18.72 -4.27 16.03
CA MET A 283 17.74 -5.03 16.82
C MET A 283 18.38 -6.17 17.62
N THR A 284 19.40 -6.85 17.08
CA THR A 284 20.15 -7.84 17.86
C THR A 284 20.94 -7.19 18.99
N GLN A 285 21.53 -6.01 18.76
CA GLN A 285 22.29 -5.27 19.78
C GLN A 285 21.38 -4.80 20.94
N ASP A 286 20.18 -4.31 20.66
CA ASP A 286 19.22 -3.89 21.70
C ASP A 286 18.63 -5.07 22.49
N SER A 287 18.51 -6.25 21.87
CA SER A 287 18.13 -7.49 22.57
C SER A 287 19.27 -8.06 23.43
N ILE A 288 20.53 -7.78 23.06
CA ILE A 288 21.72 -8.13 23.84
C ILE A 288 21.87 -7.15 25.01
N ASN A 289 21.63 -5.85 24.80
CA ASN A 289 21.72 -4.83 25.84
C ASN A 289 20.59 -4.92 26.89
N SER A 290 19.41 -5.46 26.54
CA SER A 290 18.33 -5.69 27.51
C SER A 290 18.52 -6.96 28.36
N ARG A 291 19.49 -7.82 28.02
CA ARG A 291 19.88 -9.00 28.81
C ARG A 291 21.16 -8.82 29.65
N PHE A 292 21.86 -7.70 29.52
CA PHE A 292 23.13 -7.43 30.23
C PHE A 292 23.02 -6.43 31.40
N LEU A 293 21.81 -6.18 31.92
CA LEU A 293 21.59 -5.42 33.15
C LEU A 293 21.39 -6.28 34.40
N LEU A 294 22.03 -7.45 34.47
CA LEU A 294 22.25 -8.13 35.76
C LEU A 294 23.67 -8.69 35.82
N THR A 295 24.32 -8.42 36.96
CA THR A 295 25.65 -8.82 37.41
C THR A 295 26.86 -8.09 36.81
N LYS A 296 27.05 -6.83 37.23
CA LYS A 296 28.40 -6.31 37.48
C LYS A 296 28.86 -6.79 38.86
N THR A 297 29.68 -7.84 38.88
CA THR A 297 30.62 -8.09 39.97
C THR A 297 31.96 -8.47 39.35
N THR A 298 32.92 -7.58 39.56
CA THR A 298 34.38 -7.69 39.46
C THR A 298 34.95 -9.11 39.30
N ALA A 299 35.71 -9.34 38.23
CA ALA A 299 37.06 -9.90 38.27
C ALA A 299 37.63 -10.00 36.85
N ASP A 300 38.95 -9.83 36.77
CA ASP A 300 39.80 -9.80 35.58
C ASP A 300 39.62 -10.97 34.62
N TYR A 301 39.89 -10.76 33.32
CA TYR A 301 40.81 -11.63 32.56
C TYR A 301 41.20 -10.95 31.23
N VAL A 302 42.51 -10.79 31.08
CA VAL A 302 43.23 -10.46 29.84
C VAL A 302 43.07 -11.62 28.85
N PHE A 303 42.72 -11.34 27.60
CA PHE A 303 43.16 -12.17 26.47
C PHE A 303 43.58 -11.30 25.29
N LEU A 304 44.85 -11.48 24.93
CA LEU A 304 45.57 -10.88 23.81
C LEU A 304 45.03 -11.37 22.46
N PHE A 305 45.11 -10.46 21.50
CA PHE A 305 45.04 -10.71 20.06
C PHE A 305 46.04 -11.80 19.61
N LEU A 306 45.55 -12.76 18.83
CA LEU A 306 46.09 -13.18 17.54
C LEU A 306 44.93 -13.65 16.65
#